data_AF-A0A1M5CDK0-F1
#
_entry.id   AF-A0A1M5CDK0-F1
#
_cell.length_a   1.000
_cell.length_b   1.000
_cell.length_c   1.000
_cell.angle_alpha   90.00
_cell.angle_beta   90.00
_cell.angle_gamma   90.00
#
_symmetry.space_group_name_H-M   'P 1'
#
loop_
_entity.id
_entity.type
_entity.pdbx_description
1 polymer ?
#
loop_
_entity_poly.entity_id
_entity_poly.type
_entity_poly.pdbx_seq_one_letter_code
_entity_poly.pdbx_strand_id
1 'polypeptide(L)'
;DANVGRFITRDTFHGFEDEPKSLNQYNYSHSNPVIYFDPSGHASILVRPNFKTGTDITTDFINYMKLNAEYARNMAKKLSYGERLSWFKNLVANKQPWDLKQTLKGHYKFMGKIVTGADLGNIHYGFVGTAVGFSETVLLLGAGYAQLRAGTSSWKFVFSNFDDPWDQKMISCGIKLYNPIMNHSIKAI
;
A
#
# COMPACT_ATOMS: atom_id res chain seq x y z
N ASP A 1 18.97 -11.93 20.78
CA ASP A 1 20.01 -11.09 21.41
C ASP A 1 19.90 -9.69 20.83
N ALA A 2 19.58 -8.70 21.66
CA ALA A 2 19.40 -7.32 21.24
C ALA A 2 20.71 -6.66 20.76
N ASN A 3 21.87 -7.26 21.05
CA ASN A 3 23.18 -6.70 20.72
C ASN A 3 23.68 -7.01 19.30
N VAL A 4 23.01 -7.89 18.55
CA VAL A 4 23.56 -8.44 17.30
C VAL A 4 22.71 -8.11 16.06
N GLY A 5 21.53 -7.51 16.23
CA GLY A 5 20.68 -7.08 15.10
C GLY A 5 20.26 -8.21 14.15
N ARG A 6 20.20 -9.45 14.65
CA ARG A 6 19.82 -10.66 13.90
C ARG A 6 19.00 -11.61 14.76
N PHE A 7 18.19 -12.46 14.13
CA PHE A 7 17.48 -13.52 14.84
C PHE A 7 18.46 -14.54 15.42
N ILE A 8 18.17 -15.04 16.62
CA ILE A 8 18.95 -16.11 17.30
C ILE A 8 18.40 -17.51 16.99
N THR A 9 17.29 -17.56 16.27
CA THR A 9 16.61 -18.77 15.80
C THR A 9 16.37 -18.63 14.31
N ARG A 10 16.54 -19.73 13.58
CA ARG A 10 16.45 -19.80 12.11
C ARG A 10 15.02 -19.48 11.64
N ASP A 11 14.88 -18.61 10.65
CA ASP A 11 13.59 -18.34 9.99
C ASP A 11 13.08 -19.59 9.25
N THR A 12 11.77 -19.82 9.27
CA THR A 12 11.09 -20.91 8.54
C THR A 12 10.80 -20.54 7.08
N PHE A 13 10.92 -19.27 6.74
CA PHE A 13 10.85 -18.77 5.37
C PHE A 13 12.21 -18.93 4.68
N HIS A 14 12.24 -19.64 3.56
CA HIS A 14 13.49 -20.05 2.91
C HIS A 14 14.08 -18.98 1.98
N GLY A 15 13.41 -17.84 1.84
CA GLY A 15 13.75 -16.83 0.84
C GLY A 15 13.24 -17.23 -0.56
N PHE A 16 13.58 -16.40 -1.54
CA PHE A 16 13.34 -16.63 -2.95
C PHE A 16 14.70 -16.83 -3.64
N GLU A 17 14.81 -17.84 -4.52
CA GLU A 17 16.07 -18.17 -5.23
C GLU A 17 16.59 -17.01 -6.10
N ASP A 18 15.67 -16.14 -6.55
CA ASP A 18 15.91 -14.94 -7.35
C ASP A 18 16.19 -13.68 -6.53
N GLU A 19 16.12 -13.76 -5.19
CA GLU A 19 16.48 -12.67 -4.29
C GLU A 19 17.56 -13.10 -3.29
N PRO A 20 18.86 -13.01 -3.64
CA PRO A 20 19.96 -13.55 -2.84
C PRO A 20 20.03 -13.05 -1.39
N LYS A 21 19.46 -11.86 -1.12
CA LYS A 21 19.40 -11.26 0.23
C LYS A 21 18.33 -11.88 1.14
N SER A 22 17.31 -12.48 0.54
CA SER A 22 16.21 -13.20 1.22
C SER A 22 16.61 -14.60 1.67
N LEU A 23 17.67 -15.17 1.07
CA LEU A 23 18.24 -16.48 1.43
C LEU A 23 19.02 -16.46 2.76
N ASN A 24 19.33 -15.28 3.29
CA ASN A 24 19.97 -15.17 4.60
C ASN A 24 18.92 -15.34 5.71
N GLN A 25 18.81 -16.56 6.22
CA GLN A 25 17.84 -16.99 7.24
C GLN A 25 18.08 -16.40 8.65
N TYR A 26 19.04 -15.47 8.77
CA TYR A 26 19.32 -14.70 9.97
C TYR A 26 19.16 -13.18 9.75
N ASN A 27 18.77 -12.73 8.55
CA ASN A 27 18.63 -11.30 8.25
C ASN A 27 17.37 -10.71 8.90
N TYR A 28 17.56 -9.80 9.84
CA TYR A 28 16.50 -8.96 10.36
C TYR A 28 16.36 -7.71 9.49
N SER A 29 15.14 -7.38 9.07
CA SER A 29 14.81 -6.07 8.48
C SER A 29 15.66 -5.66 7.26
N HIS A 30 16.13 -6.61 6.44
CA HIS A 30 16.92 -6.31 5.24
C HIS A 30 18.17 -5.42 5.52
N SER A 31 18.71 -5.48 6.75
CA SER A 31 19.81 -4.63 7.23
C SER A 31 19.50 -3.12 7.35
N ASN A 32 18.22 -2.71 7.51
CA ASN A 32 17.86 -1.29 7.73
C ASN A 32 16.85 -1.08 8.89
N PRO A 33 17.25 -1.26 10.15
CA PRO A 33 16.33 -1.38 11.30
C PRO A 33 15.65 -0.08 11.78
N VAL A 34 15.77 1.05 11.07
CA VAL A 34 15.26 2.36 11.54
C VAL A 34 13.78 2.60 11.17
N ILE A 35 13.19 1.79 10.28
CA ILE A 35 11.90 2.10 9.62
C ILE A 35 10.79 1.03 9.78
N TYR A 36 10.99 -0.05 10.53
CA TYR A 36 10.07 -1.20 10.53
C TYR A 36 9.36 -1.43 11.88
N PHE A 37 8.03 -1.60 11.84
CA PHE A 37 7.18 -2.05 12.95
C PHE A 37 6.55 -3.39 12.54
N ASP A 38 6.86 -4.46 13.28
CA ASP A 38 6.38 -5.83 13.01
C ASP A 38 5.62 -6.40 14.22
N PRO A 39 4.29 -6.25 14.28
CA PRO A 39 3.45 -6.80 15.36
C PRO A 39 3.14 -8.28 15.22
N SER A 40 3.49 -8.91 14.08
CA SER A 40 3.04 -10.26 13.72
C SER A 40 4.17 -11.28 13.55
N GLY A 41 5.42 -10.81 13.45
CA GLY A 41 6.63 -11.62 13.31
C GLY A 41 6.90 -12.17 11.91
N HIS A 42 6.14 -11.77 10.87
CA HIS A 42 6.10 -12.52 9.60
C HIS A 42 6.17 -11.68 8.30
N ALA A 43 6.08 -10.34 8.35
CA ALA A 43 6.37 -9.45 7.22
C ALA A 43 6.29 -7.98 7.69
N SER A 44 7.34 -7.19 7.42
CA SER A 44 7.39 -5.76 7.72
C SER A 44 6.38 -4.97 6.87
N ILE A 45 5.28 -4.51 7.49
CA ILE A 45 4.42 -3.47 6.90
C ILE A 45 5.14 -2.13 7.09
N LEU A 46 5.31 -1.34 6.03
CA LEU A 46 5.68 0.07 6.17
C LEU A 46 4.45 0.84 6.68
N VAL A 47 4.31 0.92 8.01
CA VAL A 47 3.13 1.46 8.67
C VAL A 47 3.01 2.97 8.46
N ARG A 48 4.12 3.71 8.30
CA ARG A 48 4.10 5.16 8.07
C ARG A 48 5.31 5.59 7.23
N PRO A 49 5.11 6.11 6.00
CA PRO A 49 6.22 6.73 5.27
C PRO A 49 6.64 8.04 5.94
N ASN A 50 7.95 8.31 5.97
CA ASN A 50 8.50 9.58 6.44
C ASN A 50 9.26 10.28 5.31
N PHE A 51 8.51 10.82 4.36
CA PHE A 51 9.11 11.54 3.23
C PHE A 51 9.42 12.98 3.59
N LYS A 52 10.54 13.49 3.09
CA LYS A 52 10.91 14.90 3.26
C LYS A 52 10.00 15.78 2.41
N THR A 53 9.35 16.76 3.03
CA THR A 53 8.55 17.76 2.31
C THR A 53 9.41 18.53 1.30
N GLY A 54 8.84 18.84 0.14
CA GLY A 54 9.48 19.61 -0.92
C GLY A 54 10.45 18.82 -1.81
N THR A 55 10.65 17.53 -1.56
CA THR A 55 11.54 16.68 -2.38
C THR A 55 10.77 15.85 -3.40
N ASP A 56 11.50 15.34 -4.40
CA ASP A 56 11.01 14.28 -5.28
C ASP A 56 11.06 12.95 -4.56
N ILE A 57 9.91 12.32 -4.39
CA ILE A 57 9.73 11.08 -3.64
C ILE A 57 9.35 9.92 -4.56
N THR A 58 9.47 10.09 -5.88
CA THR A 58 8.95 9.13 -6.87
C THR A 58 9.41 7.70 -6.60
N THR A 59 10.71 7.50 -6.46
CA THR A 59 11.29 6.17 -6.19
C THR A 59 10.83 5.61 -4.85
N ASP A 60 10.90 6.42 -3.79
CA ASP A 60 10.57 5.97 -2.43
C ASP A 60 9.08 5.62 -2.30
N PHE A 61 8.22 6.41 -2.92
CA PHE A 61 6.79 6.17 -2.91
C PHE A 61 6.38 4.99 -3.79
N ILE A 62 7.05 4.75 -4.92
CA ILE A 62 6.88 3.53 -5.72
C ILE A 62 7.26 2.29 -4.90
N ASN A 63 8.41 2.31 -4.22
CA ASN A 63 8.84 1.19 -3.38
C ASN A 63 7.86 0.94 -2.22
N TYR A 64 7.39 2.01 -1.58
CA TYR A 64 6.33 1.95 -0.56
C TYR A 64 5.05 1.28 -1.09
N MET A 65 4.58 1.67 -2.29
CA MET A 65 3.40 1.09 -2.93
C MET A 65 3.61 -0.40 -3.27
N LYS A 66 4.77 -0.78 -3.81
CA LYS A 66 5.09 -2.18 -4.14
C LYS A 66 5.01 -3.08 -2.91
N LEU A 67 5.66 -2.70 -1.81
CA LEU A 67 5.67 -3.46 -0.56
C LEU A 67 4.26 -3.66 -0.01
N ASN A 68 3.46 -2.58 0.05
CA ASN A 68 2.09 -2.67 0.54
C ASN A 68 1.18 -3.48 -0.40
N ALA A 69 1.39 -3.42 -1.72
CA ALA A 69 0.65 -4.21 -2.69
C ALA A 69 0.99 -5.72 -2.63
N GLU A 70 2.24 -6.08 -2.33
CA GLU A 70 2.64 -7.48 -2.10
C GLU A 70 2.02 -8.03 -0.82
N TYR A 71 2.12 -7.27 0.27
CA TYR A 71 1.45 -7.61 1.52
C TYR A 71 -0.06 -7.80 1.31
N ALA A 72 -0.70 -6.86 0.59
CA ALA A 72 -2.12 -6.92 0.30
C ALA A 72 -2.51 -8.13 -0.57
N ARG A 73 -1.73 -8.46 -1.61
CA ARG A 73 -1.94 -9.68 -2.42
C ARG A 73 -1.88 -10.95 -1.58
N ASN A 74 -0.89 -11.04 -0.69
CA ASN A 74 -0.71 -12.22 0.15
C ASN A 74 -1.84 -12.39 1.18
N MET A 75 -2.35 -11.28 1.72
CA MET A 75 -3.54 -11.31 2.57
C MET A 75 -4.80 -11.68 1.78
N ALA A 76 -4.99 -11.11 0.58
CA ALA A 76 -6.16 -11.38 -0.25
C ALA A 76 -6.32 -12.86 -0.63
N LYS A 77 -5.21 -13.60 -0.83
CA LYS A 77 -5.22 -15.05 -1.08
C LYS A 77 -5.84 -15.87 0.05
N LYS A 78 -5.83 -15.35 1.28
CA LYS A 78 -6.33 -16.03 2.49
C LYS A 78 -7.77 -15.64 2.85
N LEU A 79 -8.35 -14.67 2.15
CA LEU A 79 -9.61 -14.05 2.50
C LEU A 79 -10.63 -14.22 1.36
N SER A 80 -11.89 -14.49 1.73
CA SER A 80 -13.02 -14.35 0.82
C SER A 80 -13.18 -12.88 0.37
N TYR A 81 -13.91 -12.65 -0.71
CA TYR A 81 -14.08 -11.29 -1.23
C TYR A 81 -14.69 -10.33 -0.19
N GLY A 82 -15.70 -10.76 0.56
CA GLY A 82 -16.31 -9.95 1.62
C GLY A 82 -15.37 -9.65 2.79
N GLU A 83 -14.49 -10.60 3.14
CA GLU A 83 -13.47 -10.39 4.17
C GLU A 83 -12.37 -9.44 3.69
N ARG A 84 -11.95 -9.52 2.42
CA ARG A 84 -11.00 -8.56 1.83
C ARG A 84 -11.52 -7.13 1.96
N LEU A 85 -12.80 -6.94 1.68
CA LEU A 85 -13.46 -5.64 1.77
C LEU A 85 -13.42 -5.08 3.20
N SER A 86 -13.74 -5.91 4.19
CA SER A 86 -13.69 -5.55 5.62
C SER A 86 -12.26 -5.34 6.14
N TRP A 87 -11.31 -6.14 5.67
CA TRP A 87 -9.90 -6.03 6.04
C TRP A 87 -9.26 -4.76 5.46
N PHE A 88 -9.45 -4.51 4.17
CA PHE A 88 -8.92 -3.33 3.49
C PHE A 88 -9.50 -2.05 4.08
N LYS A 89 -10.80 -2.06 4.37
CA LYS A 89 -11.53 -1.04 5.14
C LYS A 89 -10.77 -0.59 6.38
N ASN A 90 -10.32 -1.54 7.18
CA ASN A 90 -9.68 -1.26 8.46
C ASN A 90 -8.26 -0.74 8.33
N LEU A 91 -7.65 -0.80 7.14
CA LEU A 91 -6.30 -0.27 6.91
C LEU A 91 -6.32 1.15 6.36
N VAL A 92 -7.32 1.50 5.55
CA VAL A 92 -7.40 2.78 4.83
C VAL A 92 -8.26 3.84 5.52
N ALA A 93 -9.01 3.46 6.55
CA ALA A 93 -9.88 4.39 7.28
C ALA A 93 -9.09 5.46 8.06
N ASN A 94 -9.77 6.50 8.52
CA ASN A 94 -9.16 7.58 9.30
C ASN A 94 -8.37 7.04 10.51
N LYS A 95 -7.14 7.53 10.68
CA LYS A 95 -6.16 7.13 11.71
C LYS A 95 -5.66 5.69 11.62
N GLN A 96 -5.93 5.00 10.52
CA GLN A 96 -5.43 3.65 10.28
C GLN A 96 -4.05 3.67 9.58
N PRO A 97 -3.34 2.53 9.50
CA PRO A 97 -1.98 2.47 8.97
C PRO A 97 -1.79 3.07 7.57
N TRP A 98 -2.80 3.01 6.70
CA TRP A 98 -2.72 3.55 5.33
C TRP A 98 -3.41 4.90 5.16
N ASP A 99 -3.73 5.59 6.25
CA ASP A 99 -4.16 7.00 6.22
C ASP A 99 -2.95 7.93 6.02
N LEU A 100 -2.46 7.98 4.77
CA LEU A 100 -1.30 8.79 4.42
C LEU A 100 -1.53 10.29 4.59
N LYS A 101 -2.78 10.76 4.50
CA LYS A 101 -3.14 12.16 4.74
C LYS A 101 -2.81 12.62 6.16
N GLN A 102 -2.83 11.70 7.13
CA GLN A 102 -2.41 12.01 8.50
C GLN A 102 -0.89 12.02 8.67
N THR A 103 -0.19 11.22 7.87
CA THR A 103 1.26 11.04 7.99
C THR A 103 2.04 12.08 7.19
N LEU A 104 1.54 12.44 6.00
CA LEU A 104 2.19 13.32 5.04
C LEU A 104 1.46 14.67 4.99
N LYS A 105 1.96 15.67 5.74
CA LYS A 105 1.31 17.00 5.85
C LYS A 105 1.86 18.05 4.88
N GLY A 106 2.82 17.69 4.02
CA GLY A 106 3.49 18.60 3.10
C GLY A 106 3.06 18.46 1.64
N HIS A 107 3.78 19.20 0.80
CA HIS A 107 3.82 19.01 -0.65
C HIS A 107 5.06 18.21 -1.02
N TYR A 108 4.95 17.37 -2.02
CA TYR A 108 5.99 16.50 -2.53
C TYR A 108 5.99 16.56 -4.04
N LYS A 109 7.07 16.09 -4.67
CA LYS A 109 7.09 15.84 -6.11
C LYS A 109 6.99 14.34 -6.36
N PHE A 110 6.02 13.95 -7.18
CA PHE A 110 5.79 12.57 -7.59
C PHE A 110 5.59 12.53 -9.10
N MET A 111 6.41 11.76 -9.80
CA MET A 111 6.40 11.65 -11.27
C MET A 111 6.40 13.01 -11.97
N GLY A 112 7.21 13.95 -11.45
CA GLY A 112 7.31 15.30 -12.00
C GLY A 112 6.20 16.28 -11.59
N LYS A 113 5.17 15.87 -10.84
CA LYS A 113 4.05 16.71 -10.41
C LYS A 113 4.13 17.03 -8.92
N ILE A 114 3.70 18.24 -8.55
CA ILE A 114 3.52 18.59 -7.13
C ILE A 114 2.24 17.90 -6.65
N VAL A 115 2.35 17.16 -5.55
CA VAL A 115 1.28 16.38 -4.93
C VAL A 115 1.25 16.61 -3.43
N THR A 116 0.08 16.49 -2.82
CA THR A 116 -0.14 16.55 -1.38
C THR A 116 -0.13 15.14 -0.77
N GLY A 117 -0.08 15.04 0.56
CA GLY A 117 -0.30 13.76 1.24
C GLY A 117 -1.69 13.14 1.00
N ALA A 118 -2.70 13.95 0.70
CA ALA A 118 -4.02 13.45 0.31
C ALA A 118 -3.98 12.80 -1.08
N ASP A 119 -3.32 13.45 -2.04
CA ASP A 119 -3.11 12.90 -3.39
C ASP A 119 -2.37 11.56 -3.34
N LEU A 120 -1.28 11.52 -2.55
CA LEU A 120 -0.51 10.30 -2.33
C LEU A 120 -1.35 9.20 -1.66
N GLY A 121 -2.18 9.55 -0.68
CA GLY A 121 -3.15 8.62 -0.08
C GLY A 121 -4.10 8.01 -1.10
N ASN A 122 -4.66 8.83 -1.99
CA ASN A 122 -5.58 8.39 -3.03
C ASN A 122 -4.91 7.53 -4.11
N ILE A 123 -3.68 7.89 -4.53
CA ILE A 123 -2.87 7.06 -5.43
C ILE A 123 -2.57 5.71 -4.76
N HIS A 124 -2.15 5.71 -3.49
CA HIS A 124 -1.85 4.48 -2.75
C HIS A 124 -3.09 3.58 -2.60
N TYR A 125 -4.25 4.16 -2.27
CA TYR A 125 -5.53 3.46 -2.18
C TYR A 125 -5.86 2.73 -3.48
N GLY A 126 -5.80 3.42 -4.61
CA GLY A 126 -6.07 2.82 -5.93
C GLY A 126 -5.09 1.70 -6.27
N PHE A 127 -3.79 1.93 -6.02
CA PHE A 127 -2.73 0.97 -6.31
C PHE A 127 -2.84 -0.31 -5.49
N VAL A 128 -2.94 -0.19 -4.16
CA VAL A 128 -3.00 -1.35 -3.26
C VAL A 128 -4.37 -2.03 -3.30
N GLY A 129 -5.45 -1.27 -3.47
CA GLY A 129 -6.79 -1.83 -3.67
C GLY A 129 -6.87 -2.71 -4.92
N THR A 130 -6.19 -2.31 -6.01
CA THR A 130 -6.03 -3.16 -7.20
C THR A 130 -5.29 -4.45 -6.87
N ALA A 131 -4.25 -4.37 -6.04
CA ALA A 131 -3.49 -5.54 -5.56
C ALA A 131 -4.35 -6.52 -4.73
N VAL A 132 -5.34 -6.03 -3.98
CA VAL A 132 -6.31 -6.88 -3.26
C VAL A 132 -7.28 -7.62 -4.20
N GLY A 133 -7.37 -7.16 -5.46
CA GLY A 133 -8.26 -7.70 -6.49
C GLY A 133 -9.60 -6.97 -6.57
N PHE A 134 -9.68 -5.71 -6.14
CA PHE A 134 -10.88 -4.89 -6.36
C PHE A 134 -10.88 -4.28 -7.75
N SER A 135 -12.06 -4.19 -8.36
CA SER A 135 -12.24 -3.49 -9.64
C SER A 135 -12.16 -1.98 -9.45
N GLU A 136 -11.89 -1.25 -10.54
CA GLU A 136 -11.95 0.22 -10.55
C GLU A 136 -13.29 0.72 -10.03
N THR A 137 -14.40 0.10 -10.43
CA THR A 137 -15.74 0.44 -9.90
C THR A 137 -15.81 0.33 -8.38
N VAL A 138 -15.30 -0.75 -7.78
CA VAL A 138 -15.36 -0.95 -6.33
C VAL A 138 -14.49 0.06 -5.58
N LEU A 139 -13.32 0.40 -6.14
CA LEU A 139 -12.41 1.39 -5.55
C LEU A 139 -12.96 2.80 -5.65
N LEU A 140 -13.51 3.17 -6.81
CA LEU A 140 -14.13 4.48 -6.99
C LEU A 140 -15.39 4.62 -6.13
N LEU A 141 -16.28 3.62 -6.14
CA LEU A 141 -17.46 3.60 -5.27
C LEU A 141 -17.01 3.72 -3.80
N GLY A 142 -16.07 2.88 -3.36
CA GLY A 142 -15.55 2.88 -2.00
C GLY A 142 -14.86 4.17 -1.56
N ALA A 143 -14.50 5.07 -2.48
CA ALA A 143 -13.92 6.37 -2.18
C ALA A 143 -14.94 7.54 -2.28
N GLY A 144 -16.21 7.26 -2.57
CA GLY A 144 -17.26 8.28 -2.68
C GLY A 144 -17.66 8.67 -4.10
N TYR A 145 -17.22 7.97 -5.15
CA TYR A 145 -17.75 8.15 -6.50
C TYR A 145 -19.22 7.69 -6.54
N ALA A 146 -20.19 8.61 -6.53
CA ALA A 146 -21.60 8.25 -6.66
C ALA A 146 -22.37 9.18 -7.61
N GLN A 147 -22.64 8.71 -8.84
CA GLN A 147 -23.65 9.33 -9.72
C GLN A 147 -24.61 8.23 -10.27
N LEU A 148 -25.66 7.94 -9.46
CA LEU A 148 -26.93 7.21 -9.72
C LEU A 148 -26.95 5.68 -10.02
N ARG A 149 -27.70 4.91 -9.21
CA ARG A 149 -29.01 4.26 -9.49
C ARG A 149 -29.31 3.15 -8.47
N ALA A 150 -30.55 3.10 -7.98
CA ALA A 150 -31.03 2.20 -6.94
C ALA A 150 -30.80 0.72 -7.26
N GLY A 151 -30.36 -0.08 -6.27
CA GLY A 151 -30.46 -1.54 -6.37
C GLY A 151 -29.64 -2.40 -5.40
N THR A 152 -28.53 -1.94 -4.82
CA THR A 152 -27.68 -2.81 -3.98
C THR A 152 -27.73 -2.45 -2.50
N SER A 153 -28.58 -3.16 -1.78
CA SER A 153 -28.80 -3.02 -0.34
C SER A 153 -27.71 -3.70 0.52
N SER A 154 -26.41 -3.45 0.32
CA SER A 154 -25.38 -3.71 1.36
C SER A 154 -23.97 -3.22 1.00
N TRP A 155 -23.72 -1.96 1.35
CA TRP A 155 -22.42 -1.34 1.71
C TRP A 155 -22.70 -0.12 2.61
N LYS A 156 -23.85 -0.13 3.31
CA LYS A 156 -24.60 1.06 3.77
C LYS A 156 -23.65 2.09 4.38
N PHE A 157 -23.49 3.22 3.69
CA PHE A 157 -22.53 4.32 3.92
C PHE A 157 -21.15 4.28 3.21
N VAL A 158 -20.92 3.44 2.18
CA VAL A 158 -19.93 3.61 1.08
C VAL A 158 -18.80 4.58 1.45
N PHE A 159 -17.98 4.20 2.44
CA PHE A 159 -16.90 4.98 3.04
C PHE A 159 -16.86 6.49 2.75
N SER A 160 -17.75 7.24 3.42
CA SER A 160 -17.90 8.68 3.30
C SER A 160 -16.61 9.47 3.62
N ASN A 161 -15.87 9.81 2.58
CA ASN A 161 -15.45 11.15 2.16
C ASN A 161 -14.48 10.95 1.00
N PHE A 162 -14.83 11.38 -0.22
CA PHE A 162 -13.99 12.13 -1.18
C PHE A 162 -14.79 12.37 -2.49
N ASP A 163 -15.75 13.29 -2.40
CA ASP A 163 -16.63 13.76 -3.50
C ASP A 163 -15.88 14.59 -4.57
N ASP A 164 -14.58 14.82 -4.39
CA ASP A 164 -13.78 15.64 -5.29
C ASP A 164 -13.43 14.84 -6.56
N PRO A 165 -13.78 15.32 -7.77
CA PRO A 165 -13.34 14.73 -9.03
C PRO A 165 -11.82 14.56 -9.14
N TRP A 166 -11.05 15.32 -8.37
CA TRP A 166 -9.60 15.20 -8.26
C TRP A 166 -9.17 13.94 -7.51
N ASP A 167 -9.82 13.60 -6.40
CA ASP A 167 -9.50 12.40 -5.63
C ASP A 167 -9.75 11.14 -6.46
N GLN A 168 -10.83 11.13 -7.24
CA GLN A 168 -11.15 10.08 -8.19
C GLN A 168 -10.07 9.93 -9.28
N LYS A 169 -9.52 11.04 -9.77
CA LYS A 169 -8.39 11.03 -10.72
C LYS A 169 -7.13 10.45 -10.09
N MET A 170 -6.85 10.77 -8.83
CA MET A 170 -5.69 10.23 -8.11
C MET A 170 -5.84 8.73 -7.84
N ILE A 171 -7.04 8.26 -7.51
CA ILE A 171 -7.33 6.82 -7.37
C ILE A 171 -7.16 6.11 -8.72
N SER A 172 -7.75 6.63 -9.80
CA SER A 172 -7.59 6.07 -11.15
C SER A 172 -6.12 6.08 -11.60
N CYS A 173 -5.34 7.09 -11.21
CA CYS A 173 -3.89 7.11 -11.40
C CYS A 173 -3.22 5.91 -10.71
N GLY A 174 -3.50 5.69 -9.42
CA GLY A 174 -2.99 4.53 -8.68
C GLY A 174 -3.34 3.18 -9.32
N ILE A 175 -4.59 3.02 -9.76
CA ILE A 175 -5.05 1.82 -10.48
C ILE A 175 -4.24 1.59 -11.76
N LYS A 176 -4.06 2.64 -12.57
CA LYS A 176 -3.30 2.56 -13.84
C LYS A 176 -1.81 2.31 -13.63
N LEU A 177 -1.25 2.79 -12.52
CA LEU A 177 0.14 2.56 -12.16
C LEU A 177 0.41 1.12 -11.73
N TYR A 178 -0.59 0.39 -11.23
CA TYR A 178 -0.42 -0.96 -10.68
C TYR A 178 0.26 -1.93 -11.64
N ASN A 179 -0.32 -2.19 -12.81
CA ASN A 179 0.19 -3.19 -13.73
C ASN A 179 1.60 -2.84 -14.26
N PRO A 180 1.87 -1.63 -14.77
CA PRO A 180 3.22 -1.27 -15.23
C PRO A 180 4.27 -1.41 -14.13
N ILE A 181 3.98 -0.97 -12.91
CA ILE A 181 4.95 -0.99 -11.80
C ILE A 181 5.19 -2.41 -11.28
N MET A 182 4.13 -3.24 -11.19
CA MET A 182 4.25 -4.60 -10.67
C MET A 182 4.75 -5.61 -11.71
N ASN A 183 4.47 -5.39 -13.00
CA ASN A 183 4.85 -6.32 -14.08
C ASN A 183 6.22 -6.00 -14.69
N HIS A 184 6.74 -4.77 -14.55
CA HIS A 184 8.08 -4.40 -15.01
C HIS A 184 9.20 -4.69 -13.99
N SER A 185 8.97 -5.57 -13.01
CA SER A 185 10.06 -6.24 -12.30
C SER A 185 10.77 -7.30 -13.17
N ILE A 186 10.59 -7.28 -14.50
CA ILE A 186 11.21 -8.19 -15.47
C ILE A 186 12.26 -7.45 -16.30
N LYS A 187 13.49 -7.98 -16.19
CA LYS A 187 14.75 -7.68 -16.90
C LYS A 187 15.56 -6.49 -16.37
N ALA A 188 16.37 -6.78 -15.33
CA ALA A 188 17.70 -6.21 -15.28
C ALA A 188 18.44 -6.58 -16.58
N ILE A 189 18.96 -5.56 -17.27
CA ILE A 189 19.86 -5.69 -18.43
C ILE A 189 21.24 -6.11 -17.92
#